data_AF-A0A829R4W8-F1
#
_entry.id   AF-A0A829R4W8-F1
#
_cell.length_a   1.000
_cell.length_b   1.000
_cell.length_c   1.000
_cell.angle_alpha   90.00
_cell.angle_beta   90.00
_cell.angle_gamma   90.00
#
_symmetry.space_group_name_H-M   'P 1'
#
loop_
_entity.id
_entity.type
_entity.pdbx_description
1 polymer ?
#
loop_
_entity_poly.entity_id
_entity_poly.type
_entity_poly.pdbx_seq_one_letter_code
_entity_poly.pdbx_strand_id
1 'polypeptide(L)'
;MLYVDGKAVKNSTLDPATMTYRLQAKGFVTSANQKVEMVMSKGTTELKRVTVKVSKQYTLSANPYKVGDTYLTGTYDAEATKVVLYVNGEAVKNGAIDSEGLTYTIAAKNFIKDSNQKVEVVESQGTTILKRIAVDILE
;
A
#
# COMPACT_ATOMS: atom_id res chain seq x y z
N MET A 1 17.53 -18.22 9.20
CA MET A 1 16.29 -18.43 9.98
C MET A 1 15.48 -17.16 9.99
N LEU A 2 14.19 -17.26 9.70
CA LEU A 2 13.23 -16.18 9.82
C LEU A 2 12.77 -16.06 11.28
N TYR A 3 12.86 -14.85 11.80
CA TYR A 3 12.30 -14.46 13.08
C TYR A 3 11.16 -13.47 12.87
N VAL A 4 10.08 -13.65 13.63
CA VAL A 4 8.94 -12.73 13.67
C VAL A 4 8.63 -12.44 15.13
N ASP A 5 8.66 -11.17 15.50
CA ASP A 5 8.45 -10.68 16.87
C ASP A 5 9.36 -11.39 17.90
N GLY A 6 10.63 -11.59 17.50
CA GLY A 6 11.65 -12.23 18.34
C GLY A 6 11.58 -13.76 18.40
N LYS A 7 10.57 -14.40 17.77
CA LYS A 7 10.43 -15.85 17.73
C LYS A 7 10.94 -16.42 16.41
N ALA A 8 11.73 -17.50 16.48
CA ALA A 8 12.11 -18.26 15.30
C ALA A 8 10.89 -18.98 14.72
N VAL A 9 10.56 -18.73 13.45
CA VAL A 9 9.33 -19.28 12.83
C VAL A 9 9.61 -20.19 11.63
N LYS A 10 10.72 -19.98 10.91
CA LYS A 10 11.01 -20.77 9.71
C LYS A 10 12.50 -20.84 9.38
N ASN A 11 12.99 -22.03 9.06
CA ASN A 11 14.32 -22.19 8.48
C ASN A 11 14.32 -21.86 6.98
N SER A 12 15.40 -21.23 6.53
CA SER A 12 15.65 -20.94 5.11
C SER A 12 16.38 -22.11 4.45
N THR A 13 16.05 -22.38 3.20
CA THR A 13 16.85 -23.24 2.32
C THR A 13 17.99 -22.40 1.75
N LEU A 14 19.23 -22.88 1.89
CA LEU A 14 20.41 -22.22 1.34
C LEU A 14 20.68 -22.77 -0.06
N ASP A 15 21.12 -21.91 -0.95
CA ASP A 15 21.66 -22.26 -2.27
C ASP A 15 23.16 -21.91 -2.29
N PRO A 16 24.05 -22.90 -2.09
CA PRO A 16 25.48 -22.66 -2.07
C PRO A 16 26.06 -22.21 -3.41
N ALA A 17 25.42 -22.56 -4.54
CA ALA A 17 25.92 -22.22 -5.87
C ALA A 17 25.76 -20.72 -6.17
N THR A 18 24.67 -20.12 -5.68
CA THR A 18 24.37 -18.70 -5.88
C THR A 18 24.63 -17.85 -4.63
N MET A 19 25.02 -18.48 -3.52
CA MET A 19 25.14 -17.85 -2.20
C MET A 19 23.84 -17.14 -1.76
N THR A 20 22.69 -17.69 -2.16
CA THR A 20 21.38 -17.14 -1.81
C THR A 20 20.64 -18.03 -0.81
N TYR A 21 19.49 -17.54 -0.33
CA TYR A 21 18.58 -18.32 0.48
C TYR A 21 17.15 -18.08 0.04
N ARG A 22 16.28 -19.07 0.27
CA ARG A 22 14.83 -18.96 0.05
C ARG A 22 14.07 -19.51 1.25
N LEU A 23 12.91 -18.93 1.54
CA LEU A 23 11.98 -19.42 2.55
C LEU A 23 10.56 -18.97 2.22
N GLN A 24 9.57 -19.70 2.74
CA GLN A 24 8.17 -19.30 2.64
C GLN A 24 7.79 -18.51 3.88
N ALA A 25 7.51 -17.21 3.70
CA ALA A 25 7.13 -16.30 4.79
C ALA A 25 5.60 -16.18 4.97
N LYS A 26 4.82 -16.64 3.97
CA LYS A 26 3.35 -16.60 4.01
C LYS A 26 2.84 -17.34 5.25
N GLY A 27 1.93 -16.71 5.98
CA GLY A 27 1.36 -17.24 7.22
C GLY A 27 2.19 -16.95 8.48
N PHE A 28 3.45 -16.52 8.34
CA PHE A 28 4.28 -16.10 9.46
C PHE A 28 4.40 -14.58 9.54
N VAL A 29 4.63 -13.93 8.40
CA VAL A 29 4.59 -12.48 8.25
C VAL A 29 3.21 -12.10 7.75
N THR A 30 2.37 -11.60 8.65
CA THR A 30 0.95 -11.32 8.43
C THR A 30 0.61 -9.84 8.60
N SER A 31 1.50 -9.04 9.20
CA SER A 31 1.28 -7.61 9.39
C SER A 31 2.57 -6.81 9.18
N ALA A 32 2.42 -5.60 8.65
CA ALA A 32 3.52 -4.65 8.49
C ALA A 32 4.09 -4.16 9.82
N ASN A 33 3.35 -4.33 10.93
CA ASN A 33 3.81 -3.95 12.27
C ASN A 33 4.70 -5.01 12.93
N GLN A 34 4.84 -6.19 12.34
CA GLN A 34 5.67 -7.24 12.91
C GLN A 34 7.15 -6.91 12.75
N LYS A 35 7.92 -7.16 13.80
CA LYS A 35 9.38 -7.10 13.73
C LYS A 35 9.89 -8.36 13.04
N VAL A 36 10.23 -8.24 11.76
CA VAL A 36 10.74 -9.36 10.98
C VAL A 36 12.26 -9.27 10.82
N GLU A 37 12.95 -10.35 11.12
CA GLU A 37 14.41 -10.42 11.06
C GLU A 37 14.88 -11.70 10.39
N MET A 38 15.94 -11.61 9.60
CA MET A 38 16.67 -12.78 9.09
C MET A 38 17.96 -12.95 9.88
N VAL A 39 18.13 -14.14 10.44
CA VAL A 39 19.29 -14.49 11.24
C VAL A 39 20.08 -15.59 10.53
N MET A 40 21.36 -15.33 10.31
CA MET A 40 22.34 -16.29 9.85
C MET A 40 23.13 -16.81 11.05
N SER A 41 23.25 -18.13 11.16
CA SER A 41 23.92 -18.79 12.28
C SER A 41 24.79 -19.94 11.78
N LYS A 42 25.84 -20.27 12.53
CA LYS A 42 26.66 -21.48 12.38
C LYS A 42 26.59 -22.27 13.69
N GLY A 43 25.85 -23.38 13.69
CA GLY A 43 25.50 -24.07 14.94
C GLY A 43 24.69 -23.16 15.86
N THR A 44 25.12 -23.01 17.10
CA THR A 44 24.49 -22.13 18.10
C THR A 44 24.97 -20.68 18.03
N THR A 45 25.97 -20.37 17.20
CA THR A 45 26.54 -19.03 17.09
C THR A 45 25.79 -18.21 16.03
N GLU A 46 25.22 -17.08 16.44
CA GLU A 46 24.68 -16.07 15.52
C GLU A 46 25.84 -15.35 14.82
N LEU A 47 25.77 -15.27 13.48
CA LEU A 47 26.77 -14.59 12.66
C LEU A 47 26.29 -13.20 12.21
N LYS A 48 25.01 -13.08 11.85
CA LYS A 48 24.43 -11.83 11.37
C LYS A 48 22.92 -11.83 11.55
N ARG A 49 22.38 -10.67 11.91
CA ARG A 49 20.94 -10.39 11.95
C ARG A 49 20.64 -9.15 11.12
N VAL A 50 19.61 -9.25 10.28
CA VAL A 50 19.13 -8.13 9.47
C VAL A 50 17.63 -7.97 9.65
N THR A 51 17.19 -6.73 9.85
CA THR A 51 15.77 -6.39 9.88
C THR A 51 15.22 -6.38 8.46
N VAL A 52 14.10 -7.04 8.24
CA VAL A 52 13.36 -7.03 6.98
C VAL A 52 12.27 -5.99 7.08
N LYS A 53 12.29 -5.01 6.17
CA LYS A 53 11.20 -4.02 6.07
C LYS A 53 9.96 -4.73 5.51
N VAL A 54 8.90 -4.79 6.31
CA VAL A 54 7.60 -5.28 5.86
C VAL A 54 6.75 -4.07 5.51
N SER A 55 6.12 -4.10 4.34
CA SER A 55 5.14 -3.10 3.94
C SER A 55 3.87 -3.83 3.50
N LYS A 56 2.72 -3.37 3.99
CA LYS A 56 1.44 -3.78 3.46
C LYS A 56 1.24 -3.14 2.09
N GLN A 57 0.69 -3.91 1.15
CA GLN A 57 0.20 -3.39 -0.12
C GLN A 57 -1.28 -3.06 0.06
N TYR A 58 -1.64 -1.79 -0.14
CA TYR A 58 -3.03 -1.35 -0.07
C TYR A 58 -3.68 -1.34 -1.45
N THR A 59 -4.97 -1.62 -1.49
CA THR A 59 -5.77 -1.62 -2.71
C THR A 59 -6.36 -0.24 -2.93
N LEU A 60 -5.90 0.51 -3.92
CA LEU A 60 -6.49 1.78 -4.32
C LEU A 60 -6.47 1.84 -5.84
N SER A 61 -7.62 2.17 -6.43
CA SER A 61 -7.78 2.38 -7.87
C SER A 61 -8.57 3.65 -8.12
N ALA A 62 -8.40 4.22 -9.32
CA ALA A 62 -9.21 5.31 -9.82
C ALA A 62 -9.54 4.99 -11.28
N ASN A 63 -10.81 5.08 -11.65
CA ASN A 63 -11.20 5.02 -13.06
C ASN A 63 -10.68 6.28 -13.77
N PRO A 64 -10.34 6.19 -15.08
CA PRO A 64 -10.04 7.38 -15.86
C PRO A 64 -11.17 8.40 -15.75
N TYR A 65 -10.81 9.67 -15.66
CA TYR A 65 -11.76 10.77 -15.51
C TYR A 65 -11.73 11.66 -16.74
N LYS A 66 -12.89 11.87 -17.36
CA LYS A 66 -13.02 12.82 -18.45
C LYS A 66 -13.32 14.22 -17.92
N VAL A 67 -12.62 15.23 -18.43
CA VAL A 67 -12.87 16.62 -18.04
C VAL A 67 -14.34 16.98 -18.29
N GLY A 68 -15.01 17.51 -17.25
CA GLY A 68 -16.42 17.85 -17.26
C GLY A 68 -17.37 16.80 -16.67
N ASP A 69 -16.89 15.57 -16.43
CA ASP A 69 -17.66 14.55 -15.73
C ASP A 69 -18.04 14.99 -14.31
N THR A 70 -19.16 14.47 -13.82
CA THR A 70 -19.63 14.86 -12.49
C THR A 70 -18.81 14.20 -11.39
N TYR A 71 -18.45 12.93 -11.59
CA TYR A 71 -17.90 12.07 -10.55
C TYR A 71 -16.62 11.38 -11.00
N LEU A 72 -15.64 11.34 -10.11
CA LEU A 72 -14.53 10.39 -10.14
C LEU A 72 -14.87 9.21 -9.23
N THR A 73 -14.66 7.99 -9.71
CA THR A 73 -14.96 6.75 -8.97
C THR A 73 -13.76 5.83 -8.93
N GLY A 74 -13.77 4.88 -8.00
CA GLY A 74 -12.73 3.87 -7.85
C GLY A 74 -12.98 2.96 -6.66
N THR A 75 -11.99 2.13 -6.35
CA THR A 75 -12.01 1.22 -5.19
C THR A 75 -10.93 1.62 -4.19
N TYR A 76 -11.11 1.26 -2.93
CA TYR A 76 -10.19 1.59 -1.85
C TYR A 76 -9.96 0.38 -0.91
N ASP A 77 -8.96 0.47 -0.03
CA ASP A 77 -8.58 -0.60 0.88
C ASP A 77 -9.52 -0.62 2.09
N ALA A 78 -9.94 -1.80 2.55
CA ALA A 78 -10.89 -1.90 3.66
C ALA A 78 -10.42 -1.24 4.97
N GLU A 79 -9.10 -1.00 5.13
CA GLU A 79 -8.56 -0.26 6.28
C GLU A 79 -8.65 1.26 6.15
N ALA A 80 -8.92 1.79 4.95
CA ALA A 80 -9.05 3.21 4.75
C ALA A 80 -10.37 3.73 5.32
N THR A 81 -10.27 4.89 5.97
CA THR A 81 -11.40 5.61 6.56
C THR A 81 -11.80 6.83 5.74
N LYS A 82 -10.93 7.24 4.80
CA LYS A 82 -11.09 8.43 3.96
C LYS A 82 -10.47 8.17 2.60
N VAL A 83 -11.09 8.74 1.57
CA VAL A 83 -10.54 8.89 0.22
C VAL A 83 -10.67 10.35 -0.16
N VAL A 84 -9.60 10.96 -0.65
CA VAL A 84 -9.51 12.41 -0.89
C VAL A 84 -8.91 12.67 -2.27
N LEU A 85 -9.54 13.56 -3.01
CA LEU A 85 -9.03 14.10 -4.26
C LEU A 85 -8.00 15.19 -3.97
N TYR A 86 -6.85 15.05 -4.60
CA TYR A 86 -5.80 16.06 -4.66
C TYR A 86 -5.67 16.60 -6.08
N VAL A 87 -5.56 17.92 -6.20
CA VAL A 87 -5.30 18.60 -7.47
C VAL A 87 -4.13 19.55 -7.25
N ASN A 88 -3.08 19.41 -8.06
CA ASN A 88 -1.84 20.19 -7.96
C ASN A 88 -1.21 20.17 -6.56
N GLY A 89 -1.34 19.03 -5.85
CA GLY A 89 -0.78 18.84 -4.52
C GLY A 89 -1.68 19.30 -3.35
N GLU A 90 -2.81 19.95 -3.63
CA GLU A 90 -3.76 20.40 -2.61
C GLU A 90 -4.93 19.43 -2.45
N ALA A 91 -5.35 19.16 -1.22
CA ALA A 91 -6.55 18.39 -0.93
C ALA A 91 -7.79 19.24 -1.20
N VAL A 92 -8.61 18.86 -2.18
CA VAL A 92 -9.73 19.69 -2.65
C VAL A 92 -11.11 19.13 -2.31
N LYS A 93 -11.24 17.80 -2.21
CA LYS A 93 -12.55 17.17 -1.97
C LYS A 93 -12.44 15.78 -1.34
N ASN A 94 -13.23 15.54 -0.31
CA ASN A 94 -13.44 14.19 0.23
C ASN A 94 -14.43 13.40 -0.64
N GLY A 95 -14.17 12.10 -0.81
CA GLY A 95 -15.10 11.15 -1.42
C GLY A 95 -16.17 10.67 -0.46
N ALA A 96 -17.32 10.33 -1.02
CA ALA A 96 -18.30 9.45 -0.39
C ALA A 96 -17.80 8.01 -0.50
N ILE A 97 -17.84 7.28 0.61
CA ILE A 97 -17.35 5.90 0.71
C ILE A 97 -18.54 4.96 0.83
N ASP A 98 -18.50 3.88 0.05
CA ASP A 98 -19.34 2.70 0.21
C ASP A 98 -18.50 1.56 0.80
N SER A 99 -18.73 1.27 2.09
CA SER A 99 -18.02 0.24 2.84
C SER A 99 -18.42 -1.19 2.50
N GLU A 100 -19.59 -1.40 1.92
CA GLU A 100 -20.02 -2.74 1.51
C GLU A 100 -19.36 -3.12 0.18
N GLY A 101 -19.35 -2.20 -0.78
CA GLY A 101 -18.71 -2.40 -2.09
C GLY A 101 -17.20 -2.13 -2.13
N LEU A 102 -16.61 -1.54 -1.09
CA LEU A 102 -15.24 -1.00 -1.08
C LEU A 102 -14.97 -0.04 -2.26
N THR A 103 -15.98 0.79 -2.56
CA THR A 103 -15.93 1.80 -3.63
C THR A 103 -16.03 3.21 -3.07
N TYR A 104 -15.57 4.19 -3.86
CA TYR A 104 -15.75 5.60 -3.53
C TYR A 104 -16.27 6.38 -4.74
N THR A 105 -16.90 7.51 -4.43
CA THR A 105 -17.34 8.52 -5.42
C THR A 105 -16.95 9.92 -4.95
N ILE A 106 -16.32 10.71 -5.82
CA ILE A 106 -15.90 12.09 -5.56
C ILE A 106 -16.55 13.02 -6.58
N ALA A 107 -17.29 14.03 -6.14
CA ALA A 107 -17.80 15.09 -7.01
C ALA A 107 -16.65 16.00 -7.48
N ALA A 108 -16.09 15.70 -8.66
CA ALA A 108 -14.80 16.23 -9.12
C ALA A 108 -14.92 17.37 -10.15
N LYS A 109 -16.10 17.54 -10.76
CA LYS A 109 -16.38 18.50 -11.85
C LYS A 109 -15.80 19.90 -11.65
N ASN A 110 -15.90 20.44 -10.43
CA ASN A 110 -15.51 21.82 -10.14
C ASN A 110 -14.01 21.97 -9.84
N PHE A 111 -13.26 20.86 -9.76
CA PHE A 111 -11.86 20.82 -9.32
C PHE A 111 -10.91 20.35 -10.43
N ILE A 112 -11.33 19.33 -11.20
CA ILE A 112 -10.58 18.84 -12.37
C ILE A 112 -11.17 19.50 -13.62
N LYS A 113 -10.45 20.50 -14.13
CA LYS A 113 -10.85 21.39 -15.22
C LYS A 113 -9.97 21.24 -16.47
N ASP A 114 -8.79 20.67 -16.33
CA ASP A 114 -7.78 20.61 -17.38
C ASP A 114 -6.93 19.34 -17.23
N SER A 115 -6.61 18.68 -18.34
CA SER A 115 -5.84 17.44 -18.39
C SER A 115 -4.37 17.61 -17.96
N ASN A 116 -3.84 18.84 -17.96
CA ASN A 116 -2.51 19.16 -17.46
C ASN A 116 -2.45 19.27 -15.93
N GLN A 117 -3.59 19.25 -15.23
CA GLN A 117 -3.59 19.26 -13.77
C GLN A 117 -3.03 17.96 -13.24
N LYS A 118 -2.18 18.06 -12.21
CA LYS A 118 -1.73 16.88 -11.49
C LYS A 118 -2.86 16.40 -10.58
N VAL A 119 -3.58 15.37 -10.99
CA VAL A 119 -4.69 14.80 -10.24
C VAL A 119 -4.27 13.50 -9.56
N GLU A 120 -4.52 13.42 -8.26
CA GLU A 120 -4.22 12.25 -7.45
C GLU A 120 -5.40 11.89 -6.54
N VAL A 121 -5.57 10.61 -6.26
CA VAL A 121 -6.44 10.12 -5.20
C VAL A 121 -5.60 9.54 -4.08
N VAL A 122 -5.98 9.86 -2.85
CA VAL A 122 -5.27 9.44 -1.64
C VAL A 122 -6.25 8.80 -0.69
N GLU A 123 -5.94 7.61 -0.22
CA GLU A 123 -6.67 6.95 0.84
C GLU A 123 -5.89 7.03 2.16
N SER A 124 -6.60 7.18 3.28
CA SER A 124 -6.00 7.28 4.61
C SER A 124 -6.81 6.59 5.70
N GLN A 125 -6.10 6.07 6.70
CA GLN A 125 -6.65 5.65 7.97
C GLN A 125 -6.40 6.75 9.00
N GLY A 126 -7.46 7.47 9.39
CA GLY A 126 -7.34 8.68 10.21
C GLY A 126 -6.52 9.76 9.50
N THR A 127 -5.33 10.04 10.03
CA THR A 127 -4.35 11.00 9.47
C THR A 127 -3.20 10.32 8.71
N THR A 128 -3.12 8.99 8.73
CA THR A 128 -2.05 8.23 8.08
C THR A 128 -2.43 7.90 6.65
N ILE A 129 -1.64 8.39 5.69
CA ILE A 129 -1.80 8.02 4.27
C ILE A 129 -1.42 6.55 4.10
N LEU A 130 -2.32 5.76 3.52
CA LEU A 130 -2.05 4.35 3.19
C LEU A 130 -1.51 4.24 1.76
N LYS A 131 -2.15 4.94 0.82
CA LYS A 131 -1.77 4.94 -0.59
C LYS A 131 -2.17 6.23 -1.29
N ARG A 132 -1.39 6.59 -2.31
CA ARG A 132 -1.62 7.70 -3.23
C ARG A 132 -1.41 7.18 -4.65
N ILE A 133 -2.32 7.50 -5.55
CA ILE A 133 -2.20 7.15 -6.97
C ILE A 133 -2.50 8.37 -7.83
N ALA A 134 -1.89 8.43 -9.01
CA ALA A 134 -2.28 9.36 -10.06
C ALA A 134 -3.59 8.88 -10.71
N VAL A 135 -4.40 9.83 -11.17
CA VAL A 135 -5.62 9.55 -11.95
C VAL A 135 -5.32 9.83 -13.41
N ASP A 136 -5.77 8.95 -14.30
CA ASP A 136 -5.71 9.18 -15.74
C ASP A 136 -6.79 10.19 -16.15
N ILE A 137 -6.39 11.32 -16.76
CA ILE A 137 -7.30 12.41 -17.12
C ILE A 137 -7.43 12.47 -18.64
N LEU A 138 -8.68 12.32 -19.10
CA LEU A 138 -9.05 12.34 -20.51
C LEU A 138 -9.68 13.70 -20.86
N GLU A 139 -9.47 14.14 -22.09
CA GLU A 139 -10.15 15.34 -22.66
C GLU A 139 -11.62 15.07 -22.99
#